data_AF-A0AAV8ZST9-F1
#
_entry.id   AF-A0AAV8ZST9-F1
#
_cell.length_a   1.000
_cell.length_b   1.000
_cell.length_c   1.000
_cell.angle_alpha   90.00
_cell.angle_beta   90.00
_cell.angle_gamma   90.00
#
_symmetry.space_group_name_H-M   'P 1'
#
loop_
_entity.id
_entity.type
_entity.pdbx_description
1 polymer ?
#
loop_
_entity_poly.entity_id
_entity_poly.type
_entity_poly.pdbx_seq_one_letter_code
_entity_poly.pdbx_strand_id
1 'polypeptide(L)' 'MSSSTEITQFPEVGISGSIVLTLLEKYLNNGHSLYVDNWYTSPSLFSILHEKKTNACGTVKINRKHMPPLKE' A
#
# COMPACT_ATOMS: atom_id res chain seq x y z
N MET A 1 8.71 23.41 9.29
CA MET A 1 8.21 22.02 9.20
C MET A 1 9.42 21.15 8.96
N SER A 2 9.86 20.34 9.93
CA SER A 2 11.02 19.47 9.74
C SER A 2 10.65 18.40 8.70
N SER A 3 11.38 18.34 7.59
CA SER A 3 11.18 17.30 6.57
C SER A 3 11.80 16.01 7.11
N SER A 4 11.03 15.25 7.89
CA SER A 4 11.49 13.94 8.37
C SER A 4 11.45 12.95 7.22
N THR A 5 12.60 12.37 6.88
CA THR A 5 12.74 11.29 5.90
C THR A 5 12.55 9.90 6.53
N GLU A 6 12.14 9.86 7.80
CA GLU A 6 11.97 8.60 8.53
C GLU A 6 10.71 7.87 8.06
N ILE A 7 10.88 6.60 7.72
CA ILE A 7 9.77 5.71 7.35
C ILE A 7 9.36 4.94 8.61
N THR A 8 8.09 5.05 8.99
CA THR A 8 7.51 4.21 10.03
C THR A 8 7.38 2.79 9.51
N GLN A 9 7.97 1.81 10.21
CA GLN A 9 7.94 0.42 9.77
C GLN A 9 6.67 -0.29 10.28
N PHE A 10 5.98 -0.93 9.35
CA PHE A 10 4.76 -1.72 9.57
C PHE A 10 5.03 -3.17 9.13
N PRO A 11 5.34 -4.07 10.08
CA PRO A 11 5.72 -5.46 9.77
C PRO A 11 4.67 -6.22 8.95
N GLU A 12 3.38 -5.89 9.10
CA GLU A 12 2.27 -6.56 8.44
C GLU A 12 2.21 -6.33 6.93
N VAL A 13 2.72 -5.20 6.44
CA VAL A 13 2.74 -4.85 5.00
C VAL A 13 4.15 -4.90 4.40
N GLY A 14 5.17 -5.08 5.23
CA GLY A 14 6.58 -5.04 4.84
C GLY A 14 7.04 -3.62 4.45
N ILE A 15 8.30 -3.51 4.00
CA ILE A 15 8.92 -2.19 3.78
C ILE A 15 8.21 -1.36 2.71
N SER A 16 7.75 -2.01 1.65
CA SER A 16 7.12 -1.33 0.53
C SER A 16 5.76 -0.74 0.91
N GLY A 17 4.92 -1.49 1.62
CA GLY A 17 3.67 -0.95 2.15
C GLY A 17 3.89 0.07 3.27
N SER A 18 4.96 -0.08 4.05
CA SER A 18 5.33 0.90 5.08
C SER A 18 5.59 2.27 4.48
N ILE A 19 6.34 2.31 3.37
CA ILE A 19 6.60 3.55 2.60
C ILE A 19 5.28 4.17 2.15
N VAL A 20 4.35 3.38 1.59
CA VAL A 20 3.04 3.88 1.15
C VAL A 20 2.25 4.49 2.31
N LEU A 21 2.18 3.80 3.44
CA LEU A 21 1.42 4.28 4.60
C LEU A 21 2.03 5.54 5.22
N THR A 22 3.37 5.63 5.33
CA THR A 22 4.03 6.84 5.83
C THR A 22 3.82 8.02 4.88
N LEU A 23 3.97 7.83 3.57
CA LEU A 23 3.78 8.93 2.60
C LEU A 23 2.32 9.41 2.54
N LEU A 24 1.37 8.51 2.76
CA LEU A 24 -0.05 8.83 2.71
C LEU A 24 -0.64 9.29 4.03
N GLU A 25 0.11 9.31 5.13
CA GLU A 25 -0.40 9.57 6.49
C GLU A 25 -1.43 10.73 6.55
N LYS A 26 -1.13 11.85 5.89
CA LYS A 26 -1.97 13.06 5.87
C LYS A 26 -3.17 13.01 4.91
N TYR A 27 -3.20 12.03 4.01
CA TYR A 27 -4.18 11.87 2.94
C TYR A 27 -5.13 10.68 3.17
N LEU A 28 -4.88 9.87 4.20
CA LEU A 28 -5.75 8.75 4.58
C LEU A 28 -7.09 9.27 5.12
N ASN A 29 -8.15 8.46 4.96
CA ASN A 29 -9.52 8.74 5.39
C ASN A 29 -10.28 9.86 4.63
N ASN A 30 -9.70 10.39 3.55
CA ASN A 30 -10.30 11.47 2.77
C ASN A 30 -11.11 10.99 1.55
N GLY A 31 -11.26 9.68 1.35
CA GLY A 31 -11.98 9.11 0.20
C GLY A 31 -11.19 9.16 -1.12
N HIS A 32 -9.88 9.37 -1.06
CA HIS A 32 -9.02 9.39 -2.24
C HIS A 32 -8.82 7.99 -2.85
N SER A 33 -8.45 7.96 -4.12
CA SER A 33 -8.06 6.73 -4.83
C SER A 33 -6.57 6.79 -5.15
N LEU A 34 -5.82 5.87 -4.58
CA LEU A 34 -4.38 5.70 -4.76
C LEU A 34 -4.10 4.83 -6.00
N TYR A 35 -3.19 5.29 -6.86
CA TYR A 35 -2.65 4.51 -7.97
C TYR A 35 -1.16 4.29 -7.75
N VAL A 36 -0.71 3.03 -7.75
CA VAL A 36 0.66 2.65 -7.39
C VAL A 36 1.25 1.63 -8.37
N ASP A 37 2.57 1.65 -8.49
CA ASP A 37 3.32 0.66 -9.26
C ASP A 37 3.40 -0.69 -8.53
N ASN A 38 3.68 -1.76 -9.28
CA ASN A 38 3.71 -3.14 -8.83
C ASN A 38 4.65 -3.42 -7.66
N TRP A 39 5.67 -2.59 -7.43
CA TRP A 39 6.56 -2.76 -6.29
C TRP A 39 5.83 -2.48 -4.98
N TYR A 40 4.88 -1.53 -5.00
CA TYR A 40 4.11 -1.03 -3.86
C TYR A 40 2.77 -1.73 -3.64
N THR A 41 2.36 -2.64 -4.52
CA THR A 41 1.08 -3.35 -4.38
C THR A 41 1.21 -4.62 -3.55
N SER A 42 0.33 -4.82 -2.57
CA SER A 42 0.15 -6.14 -1.94
C SER A 42 -1.29 -6.29 -1.43
N PRO A 43 -1.83 -7.52 -1.35
CA PRO A 43 -3.16 -7.75 -0.80
C PRO A 43 -3.33 -7.17 0.60
N SER A 44 -2.36 -7.44 1.49
CA SER A 44 -2.38 -6.94 2.88
C SER A 44 -2.41 -5.43 2.96
N LEU A 45 -1.63 -4.72 2.12
CA LEU A 45 -1.65 -3.26 2.08
C LEU A 45 -3.00 -2.73 1.60
N PHE A 46 -3.56 -3.34 0.56
CA PHE A 46 -4.81 -2.86 -0.04
C PHE A 46 -6.00 -3.05 0.91
N SER A 47 -6.02 -4.12 1.71
CA SER A 47 -7.00 -4.27 2.79
C SER A 47 -6.92 -3.14 3.81
N ILE A 48 -5.72 -2.79 4.28
CA ILE A 48 -5.52 -1.70 5.26
C ILE A 48 -5.90 -0.34 4.67
N LEU A 49 -5.54 -0.08 3.40
CA LEU A 49 -5.93 1.17 2.72
C LEU A 49 -7.45 1.28 2.62
N HIS A 50 -8.13 0.17 2.31
CA HIS A 50 -9.59 0.14 2.24
C HIS A 50 -10.24 0.42 3.60
N GLU A 51 -9.73 -0.17 4.69
CA GLU A 51 -10.15 0.14 6.06
C GLU A 51 -9.99 1.63 6.39
N LYS A 52 -8.94 2.27 5.86
CA LYS A 52 -8.67 3.71 5.99
C LYS A 52 -9.37 4.58 4.93
N LYS A 53 -10.47 4.10 4.34
CA LYS A 53 -11.28 4.79 3.33
C LYS A 53 -10.46 5.34 2.14
N THR A 54 -9.42 4.60 1.76
CA THR A 54 -8.58 4.92 0.60
C THR A 54 -8.70 3.77 -0.39
N ASN A 55 -9.31 4.03 -1.54
CA ASN A 55 -9.31 3.05 -2.62
C ASN A 55 -7.89 2.92 -3.17
N ALA A 56 -7.51 1.74 -3.63
CA ALA A 56 -6.18 1.52 -4.20
C ALA A 56 -6.27 0.68 -5.48
N CYS A 57 -5.46 1.05 -6.46
CA CYS A 57 -5.32 0.38 -7.74
C CYS A 57 -3.85 0.33 -8.14
N GLY A 58 -3.44 -0.73 -8.81
CA GLY A 58 -2.08 -0.91 -9.28
C GLY A 58 -1.91 -2.24 -9.99
N THR A 59 -0.78 -2.40 -10.67
CA THR A 59 -0.40 -3.69 -11.27
C THR A 59 0.21 -4.59 -10.20
N VAL A 60 0.18 -5.90 -10.38
CA VAL A 60 0.75 -6.85 -9.42
C VAL A 60 1.66 -7.84 -10.13
N LYS A 61 2.75 -8.25 -9.48
CA LYS A 61 3.61 -9.32 -9.99
C LYS A 61 2.96 -10.68 -9.74
N ILE A 62 3.12 -11.59 -10.70
CA ILE A 62 2.59 -12.97 -10.61
C ILE A 62 3.09 -13.74 -9.37
N ASN A 63 4.31 -13.43 -8.92
CA ASN A 63 4.94 -14.06 -7.76
C ASN A 63 4.67 -13.31 -6.44
N ARG A 64 3.72 -12.36 -6.40
CA ARG A 64 3.40 -11.63 -5.18
C ARG A 64 2.71 -12.58 -4.18
N LYS A 65 3.26 -12.65 -2.97
CA LYS A 65 2.72 -13.50 -1.89
C LYS A 65 1.26 -13.13 -1.59
N HIS A 66 0.46 -14.16 -1.31
CA HIS A 66 -0.98 -14.07 -1.02
C HIS A 66 -1.87 -13.62 -2.18
N MET A 67 -1.34 -13.49 -3.40
CA MET A 67 -2.20 -13.42 -4.58
C MET A 67 -2.71 -14.81 -4.96
N PRO A 68 -3.95 -14.93 -5.46
CA PRO A 68 -4.43 -16.17 -6.03
C PRO A 68 -3.55 -16.55 -7.24
N PRO A 69 -3.40 -17.84 -7.54
CA PRO A 69 -2.73 -18.27 -8.76
C PRO A 69 -3.48 -17.69 -9.97
N LEU A 70 -2.74 -17.18 -10.94
CA LEU A 70 -3.30 -16.86 -12.24
C LEU A 70 -3.76 -18.19 -12.85
N LYS A 71 -5.08 -18.40 -12.92
CA LYS A 71 -5.66 -19.52 -13.66
C LYS A 71 -5.94 -19.04 -15.08
N GLU A 72 -5.46 -19.82 -16.05
CA GLU A 72 -5.80 -19.68 -17.47
C GLU A 72 -7.26 -20.09 -17.72
#